data_AF-A0A165CQG7-F1
#
_entry.id   AF-A0A165CQG7-F1
#
_cell.length_a   1.000
_cell.length_b   1.000
_cell.length_c   1.000
_cell.angle_alpha   90.00
_cell.angle_beta   90.00
_cell.angle_gamma   90.00
#
_symmetry.space_group_name_H-M   'P 1'
#
loop_
_entity.id
_entity.type
_entity.pdbx_description
1 polymer ?
#
loop_
_entity_poly.entity_id
_entity_poly.type
_entity_poly.pdbx_seq_one_letter_code
_entity_poly.pdbx_strand_id
1 'polypeptide(L)'
;MSLSSFLSPFFPVAHADAPEEKEPEEKQAVEEKAEEEEEEEEEEPEDIMPALREECENSARCVAATKHFQQCEERVNSGKGFEHEDCIEELYVTEQHNCMMHCVDDCVAPKLFAKLK
;
A
#
# COMPACT_ATOMS: atom_id res chain seq x y z
N MET A 1 -19.40 -25.27 21.66
CA MET A 1 -18.99 -24.18 22.58
C MET A 1 -17.83 -23.47 21.95
N SER A 2 -17.80 -22.13 21.94
CA SER A 2 -16.78 -21.37 21.21
C SER A 2 -15.42 -21.42 21.91
N LEU A 3 -14.33 -21.49 21.14
CA LEU A 3 -12.97 -21.37 21.65
C LEU A 3 -12.74 -20.02 22.36
N SER A 4 -13.49 -18.98 21.95
CA SER A 4 -13.52 -17.66 22.58
C SER A 4 -13.74 -17.71 24.10
N SER A 5 -14.57 -18.64 24.59
CA SER A 5 -14.92 -18.76 26.02
C SER A 5 -13.81 -19.37 26.89
N PHE A 6 -12.84 -20.08 26.29
CA PHE A 6 -11.71 -20.66 27.02
C PHE A 6 -10.57 -19.65 27.25
N LEU A 7 -10.48 -18.60 26.41
CA LEU A 7 -9.44 -17.58 26.48
C LEU A 7 -9.87 -16.35 27.31
N SER A 8 -11.18 -16.18 27.58
CA SER A 8 -11.75 -15.05 28.33
C SER A 8 -11.17 -14.80 29.74
N PRO A 9 -10.77 -15.80 30.56
CA PRO A 9 -10.19 -15.52 31.88
C PRO A 9 -8.68 -15.18 31.83
N PHE A 10 -8.01 -15.37 30.68
CA PHE A 10 -6.58 -15.12 30.53
C PHE A 10 -6.25 -13.74 29.94
N PHE A 11 -7.18 -13.16 29.16
CA PHE A 11 -7.04 -11.82 28.60
C PHE A 11 -8.31 -11.01 28.87
N PRO A 12 -8.28 -9.97 29.73
CA PRO A 12 -9.42 -9.09 29.89
C PRO A 12 -9.68 -8.33 28.58
N VAL A 13 -10.87 -8.51 28.02
CA VAL A 13 -11.34 -7.70 26.89
C VAL A 13 -11.45 -6.25 27.35
N ALA A 14 -10.69 -5.36 26.70
CA ALA A 14 -10.90 -3.92 26.81
C ALA A 14 -12.05 -3.54 25.87
N HIS A 15 -13.20 -3.15 26.44
CA HIS A 15 -14.23 -2.44 25.69
C HIS A 15 -13.84 -0.96 25.58
N ALA A 16 -13.73 -0.46 24.35
CA ALA A 16 -13.63 0.96 24.07
C ALA A 16 -15.06 1.53 23.97
N ASP A 17 -15.59 2.01 25.09
CA ASP A 17 -16.84 2.76 25.12
C ASP A 17 -16.67 4.09 24.36
N ALA A 18 -17.21 4.15 23.14
CA ALA A 18 -17.43 5.40 22.42
C ALA A 18 -18.82 5.94 22.80
N PRO A 19 -18.94 7.16 23.36
CA PRO A 19 -20.23 7.69 23.77
C PRO A 19 -21.08 8.11 22.56
N GLU A 20 -22.19 7.42 22.36
CA GLU A 20 -23.30 7.91 21.52
C GLU A 20 -24.05 9.09 22.17
N GLU A 21 -24.96 9.69 21.39
CA GLU A 21 -25.89 10.79 21.70
C GLU A 21 -25.35 12.24 21.61
N LYS A 22 -25.73 12.93 20.51
CA LYS A 22 -26.50 14.20 20.53
C LYS A 22 -26.84 14.76 19.13
N GLU A 23 -28.14 14.87 18.85
CA GLU A 23 -28.81 15.80 17.94
C GLU A 23 -30.31 15.86 18.34
N PRO A 24 -31.14 16.83 17.90
CA PRO A 24 -30.86 18.17 17.33
C PRO A 24 -31.37 19.25 18.34
N GLU A 25 -31.77 20.50 18.05
CA GLU A 25 -31.85 21.39 16.87
C GLU A 25 -31.77 22.84 17.39
N GLU A 26 -31.13 23.78 16.68
CA GLU A 26 -31.63 25.17 16.66
C GLU A 26 -31.21 25.93 15.38
N LYS A 27 -32.11 26.80 14.90
CA LYS A 27 -32.01 27.49 13.60
C LYS A 27 -31.55 28.94 13.78
N GLN A 28 -30.55 29.38 13.03
CA GLN A 28 -30.40 30.79 12.67
C GLN A 28 -30.15 30.96 11.17
N ALA A 29 -30.90 31.88 10.57
CA ALA A 29 -30.77 32.31 9.18
C ALA A 29 -30.04 33.67 9.11
N VAL A 30 -30.05 34.30 7.92
CA VAL A 30 -29.29 35.50 7.48
C VAL A 30 -27.93 35.09 6.88
N GLU A 31 -27.74 34.98 5.56
CA GLU A 31 -27.99 35.88 4.40
C GLU A 31 -26.79 36.79 4.07
N GLU A 32 -26.43 36.83 2.78
CA GLU A 32 -25.27 37.55 2.19
C GLU A 32 -23.88 37.10 2.70
N LYS A 33 -22.81 37.06 1.90
CA LYS A 33 -22.57 37.71 0.59
C LYS A 33 -21.55 36.90 -0.22
N ALA A 34 -21.52 37.14 -1.53
CA ALA A 34 -20.55 36.55 -2.46
C ALA A 34 -19.09 36.68 -2.01
N GLU A 35 -18.35 35.59 -2.15
CA GLU A 35 -17.05 35.64 -2.83
C GLU A 35 -16.97 34.43 -3.76
N GLU A 36 -16.80 34.72 -5.06
CA GLU A 36 -16.55 33.76 -6.13
C GLU A 36 -15.04 33.51 -6.11
N GLU A 37 -14.56 32.79 -5.09
CA GLU A 37 -13.22 32.23 -5.13
C GLU A 37 -13.22 31.14 -6.20
N GLU A 38 -12.53 31.40 -7.30
CA GLU A 38 -11.99 30.34 -8.13
C GLU A 38 -11.13 29.46 -7.20
N GLU A 39 -11.63 28.27 -6.87
CA GLU A 39 -10.75 27.18 -6.45
C GLU A 39 -9.80 26.92 -7.63
N GLU A 40 -8.65 27.59 -7.63
CA GLU A 40 -7.45 27.03 -8.25
C GLU A 40 -7.26 25.67 -7.57
N GLU A 41 -7.73 24.60 -8.22
CA GLU A 41 -7.33 23.24 -7.87
C GLU A 41 -5.80 23.20 -7.91
N GLU A 42 -5.15 23.33 -6.75
CA GLU A 42 -3.73 23.06 -6.60
C GLU A 42 -3.51 21.63 -7.09
N GLU A 43 -2.95 21.45 -8.29
CA GLU A 43 -2.63 20.12 -8.83
C GLU A 43 -1.80 19.37 -7.78
N GLU A 44 -2.39 18.35 -7.15
CA GLU A 44 -1.68 17.53 -6.17
C GLU A 44 -0.40 17.00 -6.84
N PRO A 45 0.78 17.16 -6.21
CA PRO A 45 2.03 16.76 -6.84
C PRO A 45 2.03 15.25 -7.08
N GLU A 46 2.12 14.85 -8.35
CA GLU A 46 2.09 13.44 -8.75
C GLU A 46 3.07 12.58 -7.93
N ASP A 47 2.64 11.40 -7.50
CA ASP A 47 3.54 10.44 -6.85
C ASP A 47 4.62 9.99 -7.83
N ILE A 48 5.86 10.33 -7.49
CA ILE A 48 7.07 9.99 -8.23
C ILE A 48 7.53 8.53 -8.03
N MET A 49 6.98 7.82 -7.04
CA MET A 49 7.38 6.46 -6.68
C MET A 49 7.13 5.42 -7.78
N PRO A 50 5.99 5.40 -8.51
CA PRO A 50 5.76 4.43 -9.59
C PRO A 50 6.76 4.58 -10.74
N ALA A 51 7.04 5.81 -11.18
CA ALA A 51 8.01 6.08 -12.24
C ALA A 51 9.43 5.67 -11.84
N LEU A 52 9.80 5.87 -10.56
CA LEU A 52 11.09 5.41 -10.02
C LEU A 52 11.16 3.87 -9.91
N ARG A 53 10.05 3.20 -9.58
CA ARG A 53 9.98 1.73 -9.57
C ARG A 53 10.20 1.16 -10.96
N GLU A 54 9.49 1.64 -11.97
CA GLU A 54 9.65 1.20 -13.37
C GLU A 54 11.09 1.41 -13.88
N GLU A 55 11.72 2.55 -13.57
CA GLU A 55 13.12 2.82 -13.92
C GLU A 55 14.08 1.81 -13.25
N CYS A 56 13.84 1.48 -11.99
CA CYS A 56 14.66 0.55 -11.22
C CYS A 56 14.44 -0.92 -11.60
N GLU A 57 13.22 -1.32 -11.93
CA GLU A 57 12.86 -2.65 -12.45
C GLU A 57 13.54 -2.92 -13.80
N ASN A 58 13.55 -1.93 -14.69
CA ASN A 58 14.22 -2.01 -15.99
C ASN A 58 15.75 -1.81 -15.91
N SER A 59 16.29 -1.53 -14.72
CA SER A 59 17.73 -1.32 -14.55
C SER A 59 18.54 -2.59 -14.79
N ALA A 60 19.77 -2.46 -15.27
CA ALA A 60 20.67 -3.59 -15.51
C ALA A 60 20.98 -4.43 -14.25
N ARG A 61 20.73 -3.89 -13.04
CA ARG A 61 20.88 -4.63 -11.78
C ARG A 61 19.68 -5.54 -11.49
N CYS A 62 18.46 -5.08 -11.75
CA CYS A 62 17.23 -5.76 -11.31
C CYS A 62 16.48 -6.49 -12.43
N VAL A 63 16.70 -6.15 -13.70
CA VAL A 63 15.97 -6.69 -14.86
C VAL A 63 15.98 -8.24 -14.94
N ALA A 64 16.98 -8.92 -14.37
CA ALA A 64 16.99 -10.37 -14.27
C ALA A 64 15.96 -10.88 -13.23
N ALA A 65 16.01 -10.34 -12.01
CA ALA A 65 15.06 -10.66 -10.94
C ALA A 65 13.61 -10.31 -11.34
N THR A 66 13.39 -9.13 -11.92
CA THR A 66 12.08 -8.69 -12.42
C THR A 66 11.52 -9.66 -13.47
N LYS A 67 12.36 -10.14 -14.41
CA LYS A 67 11.91 -11.13 -15.41
C LYS A 67 11.59 -12.49 -14.82
N HIS A 68 12.32 -12.94 -13.80
CA HIS A 68 11.99 -14.19 -13.11
C HIS A 68 10.65 -14.08 -12.37
N PHE A 69 10.42 -12.98 -11.67
CA PHE A 69 9.13 -12.68 -11.03
C PHE A 69 7.98 -12.65 -12.05
N GLN A 70 8.11 -11.89 -13.14
CA GLN A 70 7.11 -11.84 -14.22
C GLN A 70 6.82 -13.22 -14.84
N GLN A 71 7.84 -14.06 -15.02
CA GLN A 71 7.67 -15.44 -15.52
C GLN A 71 6.93 -16.35 -14.53
N CYS A 72 7.08 -16.12 -13.23
CA CYS A 72 6.24 -16.78 -12.22
C CYS A 72 4.80 -16.28 -12.29
N GLU A 73 4.58 -14.96 -12.31
CA GLU A 73 3.24 -14.38 -12.40
C GLU A 73 2.49 -14.86 -13.65
N GLU A 74 3.13 -14.87 -14.83
CA GLU A 74 2.54 -15.42 -16.06
C GLU A 74 2.15 -16.90 -15.91
N ARG A 75 2.96 -17.70 -15.22
CA ARG A 75 2.73 -19.14 -15.02
C ARG A 75 1.58 -19.40 -14.05
N VAL A 76 1.56 -18.71 -12.91
CA VAL A 76 0.51 -18.79 -11.88
C VAL A 76 -0.81 -18.24 -12.43
N ASN A 77 -0.82 -17.03 -13.00
CA ASN A 77 -2.03 -16.41 -13.54
C ASN A 77 -2.61 -17.14 -14.76
N SER A 78 -1.79 -17.86 -15.54
CA SER A 78 -2.28 -18.70 -16.64
C SER A 78 -2.75 -20.10 -16.21
N GLY A 79 -2.72 -20.41 -14.91
CA GLY A 79 -3.11 -21.73 -14.37
C GLY A 79 -2.19 -22.87 -14.82
N LYS A 80 -0.96 -22.55 -15.23
CA LYS A 80 0.09 -23.51 -15.63
C LYS A 80 1.10 -23.78 -14.52
N GLY A 81 0.96 -23.11 -13.39
CA GLY A 81 1.76 -23.35 -12.20
C GLY A 81 1.43 -24.67 -11.51
N PHE A 82 2.24 -25.01 -10.52
CA PHE A 82 1.99 -26.13 -9.62
C PHE A 82 0.81 -25.81 -8.68
N GLU A 83 0.18 -26.85 -8.12
CA GLU A 83 -0.85 -26.62 -7.10
C GLU A 83 -0.22 -25.95 -5.87
N HIS A 84 -0.81 -24.82 -5.46
CA HIS A 84 -0.29 -23.93 -4.42
C HIS A 84 1.06 -23.26 -4.74
N GLU A 85 1.42 -23.12 -6.02
CA GLU A 85 2.52 -22.23 -6.42
C GLU A 85 2.16 -20.75 -6.16
N ASP A 86 3.07 -20.05 -5.50
CA ASP A 86 3.09 -18.59 -5.39
C ASP A 86 4.45 -18.05 -5.84
N CYS A 87 4.54 -16.73 -6.04
CA CYS A 87 5.75 -16.06 -6.52
C CYS A 87 6.51 -15.32 -5.41
N ILE A 88 6.35 -15.75 -4.14
CA ILE A 88 6.98 -15.09 -2.99
C ILE A 88 8.48 -15.36 -2.95
N GLU A 89 8.96 -16.43 -3.59
CA GLU A 89 10.39 -16.70 -3.77
C GLU A 89 11.05 -15.60 -4.64
N GLU A 90 10.55 -15.38 -5.86
CA GLU A 90 11.08 -14.34 -6.76
C GLU A 90 10.83 -12.91 -6.26
N LEU A 91 9.76 -12.70 -5.47
CA LEU A 91 9.40 -11.39 -4.90
C LEU A 91 10.27 -11.02 -3.69
N TYR A 92 10.49 -11.95 -2.75
CA TYR A 92 11.14 -11.68 -1.46
C TYR A 92 12.19 -12.72 -1.01
N VAL A 93 12.09 -13.99 -1.36
CA VAL A 93 12.93 -15.06 -0.78
C VAL A 93 13.91 -15.64 -1.80
N THR A 94 15.08 -15.01 -1.96
CA THR A 94 16.24 -15.68 -2.56
C THR A 94 17.41 -15.62 -1.58
N GLU A 95 18.23 -16.68 -1.50
CA GLU A 95 19.41 -16.73 -0.60
C GLU A 95 20.53 -15.72 -0.98
N GLN A 96 20.29 -14.81 -1.93
CA GLN A 96 21.33 -13.99 -2.55
C GLN A 96 20.85 -12.58 -2.99
N HIS A 97 20.12 -11.84 -2.15
CA HIS A 97 19.88 -10.39 -2.31
C HIS A 97 19.40 -9.94 -3.72
N ASN A 98 18.70 -10.81 -4.45
CA ASN A 98 18.39 -10.63 -5.88
C ASN A 98 16.97 -11.13 -6.22
N CYS A 99 16.07 -11.05 -5.24
CA CYS A 99 14.64 -11.01 -5.47
C CYS A 99 14.23 -9.58 -5.89
N MET A 100 13.12 -9.48 -6.61
CA MET A 100 12.75 -8.24 -7.33
C MET A 100 12.60 -7.04 -6.38
N MET A 101 11.82 -7.18 -5.30
CA MET A 101 11.53 -6.05 -4.39
C MET A 101 12.78 -5.52 -3.71
N HIS A 102 13.64 -6.38 -3.17
CA HIS A 102 14.90 -5.95 -2.55
C HIS A 102 15.80 -5.21 -3.54
N CYS A 103 15.89 -5.68 -4.80
CA CYS A 103 16.72 -5.00 -5.78
C CYS A 103 16.15 -3.62 -6.17
N VAL A 104 14.84 -3.52 -6.33
CA VAL A 104 14.13 -2.30 -6.73
C VAL A 104 14.10 -1.29 -5.59
N ASP A 105 13.75 -1.69 -4.36
CA ASP A 105 13.62 -0.78 -3.21
C ASP A 105 14.97 -0.15 -2.84
N ASP A 106 16.07 -0.90 -2.87
CA ASP A 106 17.45 -0.39 -2.78
C ASP A 106 17.77 0.71 -3.80
N CYS A 107 17.20 0.60 -5.01
CA CYS A 107 17.42 1.53 -6.12
C CYS A 107 16.49 2.76 -6.02
N VAL A 108 15.25 2.56 -5.58
CA VAL A 108 14.22 3.59 -5.45
C VAL A 108 14.47 4.47 -4.23
N ALA A 109 14.76 3.88 -3.06
CA ALA A 109 14.90 4.60 -1.79
C ALA A 109 15.80 5.85 -1.88
N PRO A 110 17.07 5.79 -2.34
CA PRO A 110 17.93 6.97 -2.41
C PRO A 110 17.45 8.03 -3.43
N LYS A 111 16.68 7.64 -4.46
CA LYS A 111 16.12 8.56 -5.45
C LYS A 111 14.83 9.23 -4.97
N LEU A 112 13.99 8.47 -4.26
CA LEU A 112 12.70 8.92 -3.73
C LEU A 112 12.93 9.93 -2.60
N PHE A 113 13.71 9.57 -1.57
CA PHE A 113 14.01 10.48 -0.45
C PHE A 113 14.87 11.70 -0.83
N ALA A 114 15.45 11.75 -2.03
CA ALA A 114 16.12 12.95 -2.56
C ALA A 114 15.16 13.94 -3.25
N LYS A 115 13.93 13.53 -3.54
CA LYS A 115 12.90 14.33 -4.23
C LYS A 115 11.74 14.75 -3.30
N LEU A 116 11.38 13.90 -2.34
CA LEU A 116 10.45 14.24 -1.27
C LEU A 116 11.04 15.38 -0.39
N LYS A 117 10.17 16.25 0.13
CA LYS A 117 10.52 17.42 0.97
C LYS A 117 9.81 17.36 2.31
#